data_AF-A0A7X3UB05-F1
#
_entry.id   AF-A0A7X3UB05-F1
#
_cell.length_a   1.000
_cell.length_b   1.000
_cell.length_c   1.000
_cell.angle_alpha   90.00
_cell.angle_beta   90.00
_cell.angle_gamma   90.00
#
_symmetry.space_group_name_H-M   'P 1'
#
loop_
_entity.id
_entity.type
_entity.pdbx_description
1 polymer ?
#
loop_
_entity_poly.entity_id
_entity_poly.type
_entity_poly.pdbx_seq_one_letter_code
_entity_poly.pdbx_strand_id
1 'polypeptide(L)'
;MTHSGDWREAYKERLCSVEEAMALIGDGDLVTMGVLTPAQLASALADRADQLGSMHVRALSPTEPRLFSPGQNGEREFELFIGEPLRAAHDAKIGTYLPNTFMLGMKAFDAGREEARLPDVQITSCSEPNDAGYVQFGVHMWTRKSYTKRCPRTIGMIDPNITPAHGDVWVHVSEFAAFIEGVIQPVNAEAVRERVHTQAPEENRAELLELLDMASPDQIALAESMYHMLPPKIVRQAFGLAEVDDEAQAIADNLAPLIRDGDTIQVGVGTPSALMFKAGAFDHAKHLGVHTELGSPGLAQLWARGIIDNSRKTIHKERCVAVAWTGCDGVDLGIINDNPAFEVYDPNYLLNPALMS
;
A
#
# COMPACT_ATOMS: atom_id res chain seq x y z
N MET A 1 7.52 26.08 -15.93
CA MET A 1 8.62 27.07 -15.73
C MET A 1 9.66 26.38 -14.89
N THR A 2 10.89 26.24 -15.40
CA THR A 2 11.99 25.58 -14.68
C THR A 2 12.46 26.50 -13.56
N HIS A 3 11.99 26.29 -12.33
CA HIS A 3 12.64 26.87 -11.17
C HIS A 3 13.99 26.19 -11.01
N SER A 4 15.05 26.85 -11.45
CA SER A 4 16.44 26.54 -11.09
C SER A 4 16.74 26.97 -9.64
N GLY A 5 15.78 26.81 -8.74
CA GLY A 5 15.90 27.12 -7.32
C GLY A 5 16.42 25.91 -6.55
N ASP A 6 17.10 26.14 -5.43
CA ASP A 6 17.46 25.07 -4.49
C ASP A 6 16.19 24.36 -4.04
N TRP A 7 16.09 23.06 -4.33
CA TRP A 7 14.93 22.26 -3.96
C TRP A 7 14.67 22.28 -2.46
N ARG A 8 15.71 22.47 -1.64
CA ARG A 8 15.60 22.53 -0.17
C ARG A 8 14.81 23.73 0.29
N GLU A 9 15.04 24.89 -0.30
CA GLU A 9 14.29 26.11 0.05
C GLU A 9 12.84 26.00 -0.44
N ALA A 10 12.64 25.54 -1.68
CA ALA A 10 11.29 25.30 -2.20
C ALA A 10 10.53 24.20 -1.44
N TYR A 11 11.23 23.23 -0.85
CA TYR A 11 10.63 22.21 0.02
C TYR A 11 10.21 22.82 1.36
N LYS A 12 11.09 23.62 2.00
CA LYS A 12 10.77 24.34 3.25
C LYS A 12 9.58 25.28 3.10
N GLU A 13 9.47 25.98 1.96
CA GLU A 13 8.33 26.86 1.66
C GLU A 13 7.00 26.11 1.51
N ARG A 14 7.05 24.80 1.25
CA ARG A 14 5.87 23.92 1.13
C ARG A 14 5.56 23.16 2.41
N LEU A 15 6.41 23.24 3.44
CA LEU A 15 6.13 22.65 4.74
C LEU A 15 5.03 23.49 5.43
N CYS A 16 4.00 22.82 5.92
CA CYS A 16 2.89 23.46 6.59
C CYS A 16 2.24 22.54 7.64
N SER A 17 1.34 23.11 8.43
CA SER A 17 0.53 22.33 9.38
C SER A 17 -0.50 21.46 8.65
N VAL A 18 -1.08 20.49 9.38
CA VAL A 18 -2.19 19.66 8.84
C VAL A 18 -3.35 20.55 8.39
N GLU A 19 -3.70 21.56 9.20
CA GLU A 19 -4.81 22.49 8.92
C GLU A 19 -4.54 23.31 7.66
N GLU A 20 -3.32 23.83 7.51
CA GLU A 20 -2.91 24.60 6.33
C GLU A 20 -2.90 23.73 5.06
N ALA A 21 -2.43 22.49 5.17
CA ALA A 21 -2.46 21.54 4.06
C ALA A 21 -3.90 21.20 3.65
N MET A 22 -4.78 20.86 4.61
CA MET A 22 -6.18 20.53 4.34
C MET A 22 -6.97 21.73 3.79
N ALA A 23 -6.56 22.97 4.10
CA ALA A 23 -7.17 24.17 3.55
C ALA A 23 -6.98 24.30 2.02
N LEU A 24 -6.05 23.56 1.41
CA LEU A 24 -5.87 23.48 -0.05
C LEU A 24 -6.98 22.70 -0.77
N ILE A 25 -7.83 21.99 -0.01
CA ILE A 25 -9.00 21.26 -0.50
C ILE A 25 -10.22 22.18 -0.38
N GLY A 26 -10.87 22.49 -1.49
CA GLY A 26 -12.03 23.37 -1.58
C GLY A 26 -13.35 22.65 -1.85
N ASP A 27 -14.44 23.43 -1.86
CA ASP A 27 -15.77 22.93 -2.21
C ASP A 27 -15.80 22.35 -3.63
N GLY A 28 -16.33 21.13 -3.76
CA GLY A 28 -16.49 20.43 -5.02
C GLY A 28 -15.25 19.71 -5.56
N ASP A 29 -14.10 19.83 -4.88
CA ASP A 29 -12.88 19.10 -5.25
C ASP A 29 -13.13 17.59 -5.17
N LEU A 30 -12.57 16.84 -6.14
CA LEU A 30 -12.42 15.39 -6.08
C LEU A 30 -11.07 15.05 -5.44
N VAL A 31 -11.13 14.46 -4.25
CA VAL A 31 -9.95 14.05 -3.49
C VAL A 31 -9.72 12.55 -3.63
N THR A 32 -8.46 12.15 -3.81
CA THR A 32 -8.07 10.73 -3.81
C THR A 32 -7.12 10.35 -2.69
N MET A 33 -7.34 9.14 -2.17
CA MET A 33 -6.48 8.46 -1.22
C MET A 33 -6.35 6.97 -1.58
N GLY A 34 -5.20 6.38 -1.25
CA GLY A 34 -4.89 4.99 -1.59
C GLY A 34 -4.94 4.03 -0.41
N VAL A 35 -4.58 2.77 -0.68
CA VAL A 35 -4.35 1.75 0.35
C VAL A 35 -3.29 2.25 1.33
N LEU A 36 -3.45 1.90 2.61
CA LEU A 36 -2.53 2.26 3.70
C LEU A 36 -2.30 3.78 3.82
N THR A 37 -3.32 4.59 3.53
CA THR A 37 -3.29 6.02 3.87
C THR A 37 -3.22 6.13 5.40
N PRO A 38 -2.27 6.88 5.98
CA PRO A 38 -2.15 6.99 7.43
C PRO A 38 -3.42 7.52 8.07
N ALA A 39 -3.78 6.97 9.24
CA ALA A 39 -5.02 7.30 9.93
C ALA A 39 -5.14 8.80 10.26
N GLN A 40 -4.04 9.48 10.61
CA GLN A 40 -4.06 10.92 10.87
C GLN A 40 -4.47 11.71 9.62
N LEU A 41 -3.94 11.34 8.45
CA LEU A 41 -4.24 12.02 7.19
C LEU A 41 -5.67 11.74 6.73
N ALA A 42 -6.15 10.50 6.89
CA ALA A 42 -7.52 10.15 6.59
C ALA A 42 -8.52 10.87 7.52
N SER A 43 -8.21 10.97 8.82
CA SER A 43 -9.02 11.70 9.79
C SER A 43 -9.04 13.20 9.49
N ALA A 44 -7.89 13.80 9.18
CA ALA A 44 -7.81 15.21 8.83
C ALA A 44 -8.64 15.54 7.58
N LEU A 45 -8.67 14.62 6.59
CA LEU A 45 -9.55 14.77 5.44
C LEU A 45 -11.04 14.71 5.84
N ALA A 46 -11.42 13.80 6.73
CA ALA A 46 -12.79 13.73 7.22
C ALA A 46 -13.20 15.01 7.97
N ASP A 47 -12.32 15.53 8.83
CA ASP A 47 -12.57 16.79 9.55
C ASP A 47 -12.67 17.98 8.57
N ARG A 48 -11.90 17.95 7.47
CA ARG A 48 -12.03 18.93 6.38
C ARG A 48 -13.35 18.77 5.62
N ALA A 49 -13.80 17.55 5.36
CA ALA A 49 -15.07 17.26 4.71
C ALA A 49 -16.25 17.91 5.46
N ASP A 50 -16.23 17.83 6.80
CA ASP A 50 -17.27 18.39 7.68
C ASP A 50 -17.34 19.92 7.64
N GLN A 51 -16.29 20.59 7.15
CA GLN A 51 -16.23 22.06 7.01
C GLN A 51 -16.68 22.55 5.63
N LEU A 52 -16.79 21.65 4.65
CA LEU A 52 -17.14 21.97 3.27
C LEU A 52 -18.63 21.77 3.01
N GLY A 53 -19.17 22.53 2.07
CA GLY A 53 -20.52 22.30 1.56
C GLY A 53 -20.62 21.02 0.73
N SER A 54 -19.58 20.67 -0.03
CA SER A 54 -19.48 19.42 -0.80
C SER A 54 -18.03 19.03 -1.07
N MET A 55 -17.70 17.74 -1.02
CA MET A 55 -16.40 17.20 -1.41
C MET A 55 -16.62 15.84 -2.07
N HIS A 56 -15.99 15.55 -3.21
CA HIS A 56 -16.04 14.23 -3.83
C HIS A 56 -14.84 13.40 -3.36
N VAL A 57 -15.01 12.10 -3.18
CA VAL A 57 -13.93 11.20 -2.75
C VAL A 57 -13.84 9.99 -3.68
N ARG A 58 -12.67 9.76 -4.26
CA ARG A 58 -12.33 8.51 -4.97
C ARG A 58 -11.19 7.81 -4.25
N ALA A 59 -11.46 6.62 -3.72
CA ALA A 59 -10.49 5.95 -2.88
C ALA A 59 -10.40 4.45 -3.15
N LEU A 60 -9.19 3.94 -3.02
CA LEU A 60 -8.86 2.53 -3.13
C LEU A 60 -8.70 1.94 -1.72
N SER A 61 -9.61 1.03 -1.35
CA SER A 61 -9.67 0.41 -0.01
C SER A 61 -9.51 1.39 1.17
N PRO A 62 -10.31 2.47 1.27
CA PRO A 62 -10.19 3.42 2.38
C PRO A 62 -10.57 2.79 3.72
N THR A 63 -10.04 3.36 4.81
CA THR A 63 -10.25 2.88 6.19
C THR A 63 -10.97 3.87 7.09
N GLU A 64 -11.25 5.10 6.62
CA GLU A 64 -11.98 6.13 7.37
C GLU A 64 -13.47 6.12 7.01
N PRO A 65 -14.34 5.56 7.86
CA PRO A 65 -15.75 5.41 7.55
C PRO A 65 -16.55 6.72 7.55
N ARG A 66 -16.09 7.79 8.22
CA ARG A 66 -16.81 9.07 8.24
C ARG A 66 -16.97 9.66 6.83
N LEU A 67 -15.96 9.47 5.99
CA LEU A 67 -15.99 9.89 4.58
C LEU A 67 -17.04 9.11 3.78
N PHE A 68 -17.45 7.92 4.21
CA PHE A 68 -18.41 7.05 3.53
C PHE A 68 -19.68 6.83 4.38
N SER A 69 -20.06 7.84 5.17
CA SER A 69 -21.25 7.80 6.03
C SER A 69 -22.43 8.56 5.42
N PRO A 70 -23.69 8.24 5.80
CA PRO A 70 -24.85 9.00 5.35
C PRO A 70 -24.75 10.48 5.75
N GLY A 71 -25.25 11.36 4.88
CA GLY A 71 -25.25 12.82 5.13
C GLY A 71 -24.01 13.56 4.62
N GLN A 72 -23.00 12.83 4.13
CA GLN A 72 -21.87 13.39 3.41
C GLN A 72 -22.31 13.92 2.03
N ASN A 73 -21.99 15.18 1.72
CA ASN A 73 -22.28 15.79 0.42
C ASN A 73 -21.15 15.50 -0.59
N GLY A 74 -21.52 15.32 -1.86
CA GLY A 74 -20.62 14.97 -2.96
C GLY A 74 -20.59 13.47 -3.28
N GLU A 75 -19.90 13.09 -4.35
CA GLU A 75 -19.84 11.68 -4.78
C GLU A 75 -18.83 10.90 -3.95
N ARG A 76 -19.10 9.60 -3.76
CA ARG A 76 -18.20 8.66 -3.10
C ARG A 76 -17.95 7.50 -4.06
N GLU A 77 -16.69 7.30 -4.40
CA GLU A 77 -16.27 6.31 -5.38
C GLU A 77 -15.26 5.36 -4.75
N PHE A 78 -15.57 4.07 -4.80
CA PHE A 78 -14.61 3.02 -4.51
C PHE A 78 -13.92 2.61 -5.79
N GLU A 79 -12.65 2.97 -5.93
CA GLU A 79 -11.84 2.60 -7.09
C GLU A 79 -11.19 1.23 -6.87
N LEU A 80 -11.28 0.36 -7.89
CA LEU A 80 -10.57 -0.92 -8.02
C LEU A 80 -10.88 -2.00 -6.97
N PHE A 81 -11.00 -1.66 -5.68
CA PHE A 81 -11.26 -2.62 -4.61
C PHE A 81 -11.95 -1.97 -3.40
N ILE A 82 -12.92 -2.69 -2.82
CA ILE A 82 -13.61 -2.32 -1.58
C ILE A 82 -13.13 -3.25 -0.45
N GLY A 83 -12.41 -2.66 0.52
CA GLY A 83 -12.03 -3.34 1.75
C GLY A 83 -13.26 -3.71 2.60
N GLU A 84 -13.13 -4.76 3.42
CA GLU A 84 -14.20 -5.23 4.31
C GLU A 84 -14.90 -4.11 5.10
N PRO A 85 -14.19 -3.13 5.72
CA PRO A 85 -14.84 -2.12 6.57
C PRO A 85 -15.90 -1.27 5.85
N LEU A 86 -15.81 -1.12 4.52
CA LEU A 86 -16.66 -0.21 3.76
C LEU A 86 -17.59 -0.90 2.77
N ARG A 87 -17.64 -2.24 2.75
CA ARG A 87 -18.65 -2.98 1.96
C ARG A 87 -20.07 -2.60 2.37
N ALA A 88 -20.32 -2.44 3.66
CA ALA A 88 -21.63 -2.02 4.17
C ALA A 88 -22.05 -0.63 3.64
N ALA A 89 -21.09 0.29 3.46
CA ALA A 89 -21.37 1.60 2.89
C ALA A 89 -21.77 1.52 1.40
N HIS A 90 -21.10 0.65 0.64
CA HIS A 90 -21.49 0.33 -0.73
C HIS A 90 -22.88 -0.33 -0.80
N ASP A 91 -23.16 -1.32 0.05
CA ASP A 91 -24.46 -2.02 0.09
C ASP A 91 -25.61 -1.06 0.46
N ALA A 92 -25.33 -0.08 1.32
CA ALA A 92 -26.23 1.01 1.67
C ALA A 92 -26.35 2.09 0.57
N LYS A 93 -25.65 1.94 -0.56
CA LYS A 93 -25.62 2.88 -1.69
C LYS A 93 -25.09 4.28 -1.34
N ILE A 94 -24.19 4.35 -0.36
CA ILE A 94 -23.51 5.61 0.01
C ILE A 94 -22.43 5.96 -1.01
N GLY A 95 -21.75 4.96 -1.57
CA GLY A 95 -20.76 5.14 -2.62
C GLY A 95 -20.94 4.14 -3.76
N THR A 96 -20.42 4.52 -4.92
CA THR A 96 -20.46 3.74 -6.14
C THR A 96 -19.13 3.04 -6.35
N TYR A 97 -19.15 1.81 -6.84
CA TYR A 97 -17.94 1.13 -7.30
C TYR A 97 -17.56 1.63 -8.70
N LEU A 98 -16.32 2.08 -8.88
CA LEU A 98 -15.76 2.47 -10.16
C LEU A 98 -14.99 1.27 -10.75
N PRO A 99 -15.57 0.56 -11.75
CA PRO A 99 -14.90 -0.58 -12.36
C PRO A 99 -13.76 -0.08 -13.23
N ASN A 100 -12.53 -0.27 -12.76
CA ASN A 100 -11.32 0.01 -13.50
C ASN A 100 -10.36 -1.17 -13.38
N THR A 101 -9.63 -1.47 -14.45
CA THR A 101 -8.53 -2.43 -14.34
C THR A 101 -7.31 -1.71 -13.79
N PHE A 102 -6.57 -2.35 -12.90
CA PHE A 102 -5.42 -1.72 -12.24
C PHE A 102 -4.40 -1.15 -13.24
N MET A 103 -4.14 -1.89 -14.33
CA MET A 103 -3.23 -1.49 -15.42
C MET A 103 -3.72 -0.33 -16.29
N LEU A 104 -5.04 -0.12 -16.42
CA LEU A 104 -5.60 0.95 -17.26
C LEU A 104 -6.04 2.16 -16.43
N GLY A 105 -5.74 2.14 -15.11
CA GLY A 105 -6.13 3.12 -14.12
C GLY A 105 -6.02 4.56 -14.63
N MET A 106 -4.85 4.87 -15.21
CA MET A 106 -4.50 6.22 -15.65
C MET A 106 -4.78 6.49 -17.13
N LYS A 107 -5.08 5.45 -17.92
CA LYS A 107 -5.10 5.54 -19.39
C LYS A 107 -6.13 6.54 -19.91
N ALA A 108 -7.30 6.61 -19.28
CA ALA A 108 -8.35 7.53 -19.71
C ALA A 108 -7.90 8.99 -19.53
N PHE A 109 -7.23 9.31 -18.42
CA PHE A 109 -6.65 10.63 -18.16
C PHE A 109 -5.54 10.95 -19.16
N ASP A 110 -4.60 10.02 -19.35
CA ASP A 110 -3.44 10.21 -20.23
C ASP A 110 -3.84 10.37 -21.70
N ALA A 111 -4.95 9.75 -22.11
CA ALA A 111 -5.51 9.88 -23.45
C ALA A 111 -6.37 11.14 -23.64
N GLY A 112 -6.54 11.98 -22.61
CA GLY A 112 -7.36 13.19 -22.67
C GLY A 112 -8.83 12.91 -22.97
N ARG A 113 -9.36 11.77 -22.48
CA ARG A 113 -10.77 11.40 -22.64
C ARG A 113 -11.65 12.43 -21.91
N GLU A 114 -12.65 12.96 -22.60
CA GLU A 114 -13.57 13.97 -22.03
C GLU A 114 -14.33 13.43 -20.82
N GLU A 115 -14.65 12.13 -20.82
CA GLU A 115 -15.33 11.43 -19.74
C GLU A 115 -14.44 11.18 -18.49
N ALA A 116 -13.12 11.41 -18.58
CA ALA A 116 -12.18 11.05 -17.52
C ALA A 116 -11.93 12.22 -16.57
N ARG A 117 -12.54 12.16 -15.38
CA ARG A 117 -12.28 13.11 -14.29
C ARG A 117 -11.11 12.65 -13.43
N LEU A 118 -9.96 13.30 -13.59
CA LEU A 118 -8.80 13.13 -12.71
C LEU A 118 -9.09 13.78 -11.35
N PRO A 119 -8.67 13.19 -10.22
CA PRO A 119 -8.78 13.85 -8.92
C PRO A 119 -8.04 15.20 -8.89
N ASP A 120 -8.71 16.19 -8.32
CA ASP A 120 -8.23 17.55 -8.14
C ASP A 120 -7.13 17.64 -7.09
N VAL A 121 -7.21 16.77 -6.06
CA VAL A 121 -6.25 16.66 -4.97
C VAL A 121 -5.93 15.19 -4.68
N GLN A 122 -4.65 14.86 -4.55
CA GLN A 122 -4.20 13.62 -3.91
C GLN A 122 -3.68 13.92 -2.52
N ILE A 123 -4.03 13.07 -1.56
CA ILE A 123 -3.35 13.00 -0.27
C ILE A 123 -2.58 11.68 -0.18
N THR A 124 -1.34 11.72 0.29
CA THR A 124 -0.50 10.51 0.38
C THR A 124 0.63 10.67 1.39
N SER A 125 1.17 9.57 1.91
CA SER A 125 2.42 9.57 2.65
C SER A 125 3.61 9.23 1.77
N CYS A 126 4.79 9.70 2.15
CA CYS A 126 6.06 9.44 1.47
C CYS A 126 7.23 9.53 2.45
N SER A 127 8.39 9.01 2.07
CA SER A 127 9.62 9.14 2.85
C SER A 127 10.07 10.59 2.99
N GLU A 128 11.07 10.82 3.83
CA GLU A 128 11.89 12.04 3.75
C GLU A 128 12.55 12.18 2.37
N PRO A 129 12.78 13.42 1.90
CA PRO A 129 13.52 13.65 0.66
C PRO A 129 14.99 13.26 0.82
N ASN A 130 15.53 12.55 -0.16
CA ASN A 130 16.96 12.25 -0.23
C ASN A 130 17.78 13.49 -0.63
N ASP A 131 19.10 13.34 -0.72
CA ASP A 131 20.03 14.45 -1.05
C ASP A 131 19.77 15.12 -2.42
N ALA A 132 19.07 14.43 -3.32
CA ALA A 132 18.68 14.89 -4.65
C ALA A 132 17.25 15.48 -4.70
N GLY A 133 16.55 15.58 -3.57
CA GLY A 133 15.20 16.15 -3.50
C GLY A 133 14.10 15.18 -3.93
N TYR A 134 14.33 13.87 -3.87
CA TYR A 134 13.33 12.86 -4.19
C TYR A 134 12.81 12.16 -2.94
N VAL A 135 11.50 11.98 -2.88
CA VAL A 135 10.81 11.11 -1.91
C VAL A 135 10.45 9.79 -2.58
N GLN A 136 10.21 8.74 -1.79
CA GLN A 136 9.69 7.46 -2.26
C GLN A 136 8.43 7.04 -1.50
N PHE A 137 7.65 6.14 -2.10
CA PHE A 137 6.44 5.56 -1.50
C PHE A 137 6.66 4.18 -0.87
N GLY A 138 7.90 3.71 -0.88
CA GLY A 138 8.34 2.42 -0.33
C GLY A 138 7.71 1.20 -0.99
N VAL A 139 7.72 0.10 -0.24
CA VAL A 139 7.26 -1.22 -0.70
C VAL A 139 5.75 -1.30 -0.99
N HIS A 140 4.98 -0.29 -0.59
CA HIS A 140 3.53 -0.21 -0.76
C HIS A 140 3.11 0.97 -1.65
N MET A 141 3.77 1.14 -2.81
CA MET A 141 3.53 2.28 -3.71
C MET A 141 2.12 2.31 -4.34
N TRP A 142 1.61 1.17 -4.82
CA TRP A 142 0.31 1.10 -5.52
C TRP A 142 0.20 2.17 -6.63
N THR A 143 -0.80 3.05 -6.56
CA THR A 143 -1.06 4.15 -7.52
C THR A 143 -0.52 5.50 -7.04
N ARG A 144 0.15 5.58 -5.87
CA ARG A 144 0.54 6.86 -5.25
C ARG A 144 1.35 7.73 -6.20
N LYS A 145 2.37 7.13 -6.82
CA LYS A 145 3.20 7.79 -7.83
C LYS A 145 2.42 8.26 -9.05
N SER A 146 1.51 7.42 -9.54
CA SER A 146 0.71 7.70 -10.72
C SER A 146 -0.19 8.91 -10.52
N TYR A 147 -0.85 8.99 -9.36
CA TYR A 147 -1.65 10.15 -9.01
C TYR A 147 -0.76 11.37 -8.77
N THR A 148 0.42 11.24 -8.14
CA THR A 148 1.22 12.41 -7.75
C THR A 148 1.71 13.18 -8.97
N LYS A 149 2.05 12.45 -10.04
CA LYS A 149 2.47 13.03 -11.32
C LYS A 149 1.34 13.69 -12.13
N ARG A 150 0.09 13.50 -11.73
CA ARG A 150 -1.09 13.88 -12.54
C ARG A 150 -1.99 14.86 -11.82
N CYS A 151 -2.27 14.63 -10.54
CA CYS A 151 -3.14 15.47 -9.75
C CYS A 151 -2.60 16.91 -9.71
N PRO A 152 -3.44 17.94 -9.96
CA PRO A 152 -3.01 19.33 -9.91
C PRO A 152 -2.39 19.72 -8.57
N ARG A 153 -2.88 19.11 -7.47
CA ARG A 153 -2.40 19.33 -6.12
C ARG A 153 -2.13 17.97 -5.46
N THR A 154 -0.90 17.76 -5.02
CA THR A 154 -0.55 16.62 -4.15
C THR A 154 -0.13 17.15 -2.79
N ILE A 155 -0.76 16.64 -1.74
CA ILE A 155 -0.41 16.90 -0.35
C ILE A 155 0.32 15.65 0.18
N GLY A 156 1.60 15.82 0.52
CA GLY A 156 2.44 14.76 1.07
C GLY A 156 2.48 14.82 2.60
N MET A 157 2.46 13.68 3.27
CA MET A 157 2.81 13.56 4.69
C MET A 157 4.08 12.75 4.83
N ILE A 158 5.08 13.27 5.54
CA ILE A 158 6.32 12.54 5.77
C ILE A 158 6.05 11.40 6.75
N ASP A 159 6.41 10.18 6.34
CA ASP A 159 6.27 8.96 7.14
C ASP A 159 7.62 8.27 7.29
N PRO A 160 8.26 8.35 8.48
CA PRO A 160 9.54 7.72 8.72
C PRO A 160 9.45 6.18 8.80
N ASN A 161 8.23 5.61 8.87
CA ASN A 161 8.06 4.16 8.98
C ASN A 161 8.14 3.44 7.64
N ILE A 162 7.93 4.16 6.53
CA ILE A 162 7.92 3.59 5.18
C ILE A 162 9.18 2.78 4.93
N THR A 163 9.01 1.47 4.71
CA THR A 163 10.09 0.58 4.30
C THR A 163 10.63 0.99 2.93
N PRO A 164 11.94 1.34 2.82
CA PRO A 164 12.58 1.68 1.55
C PRO A 164 12.43 0.59 0.49
N ALA A 165 12.24 1.00 -0.76
CA ALA A 165 12.15 0.11 -1.90
C ALA A 165 13.04 0.57 -3.07
N HIS A 166 13.50 -0.38 -3.86
CA HIS A 166 14.13 -0.10 -5.15
C HIS A 166 13.10 -0.12 -6.29
N GLY A 167 13.54 0.22 -7.50
CA GLY A 167 12.70 0.31 -8.69
C GLY A 167 12.21 1.74 -8.96
N ASP A 168 11.05 1.85 -9.60
CA ASP A 168 10.49 3.13 -10.05
C ASP A 168 9.58 3.77 -8.99
N VAL A 169 10.10 3.97 -7.77
CA VAL A 169 9.32 4.46 -6.61
C VAL A 169 9.48 5.95 -6.30
N TRP A 170 10.38 6.63 -6.99
CA TRP A 170 10.81 7.99 -6.67
C TRP A 170 10.00 9.08 -7.36
N VAL A 171 9.75 10.18 -6.64
CA VAL A 171 9.14 11.41 -7.14
C VAL A 171 9.85 12.62 -6.53
N HIS A 172 10.13 13.65 -7.33
CA HIS A 172 10.80 14.86 -6.85
C HIS A 172 9.82 15.72 -6.03
N VAL A 173 10.31 16.39 -4.99
CA VAL A 173 9.49 17.25 -4.10
C VAL A 173 8.76 18.39 -4.84
N SER A 174 9.19 18.74 -6.05
CA SER A 174 8.51 19.75 -6.87
C SER A 174 7.14 19.33 -7.39
N GLU A 175 6.83 18.02 -7.38
CA GLU A 175 5.53 17.48 -7.80
C GLU A 175 4.46 17.65 -6.71
N PHE A 176 4.84 18.13 -5.52
CA PHE A 176 3.94 18.33 -4.39
C PHE A 176 3.55 19.81 -4.26
N ALA A 177 2.28 20.04 -3.91
CA ALA A 177 1.77 21.36 -3.57
C ALA A 177 2.12 21.74 -2.13
N ALA A 178 2.09 20.77 -1.21
CA ALA A 178 2.40 20.96 0.20
C ALA A 178 2.92 19.67 0.85
N PHE A 179 3.67 19.83 1.93
CA PHE A 179 4.13 18.77 2.81
C PHE A 179 3.70 19.05 4.24
N ILE A 180 3.10 18.06 4.90
CA ILE A 180 2.72 18.14 6.31
C ILE A 180 3.93 17.80 7.18
N GLU A 181 4.28 18.68 8.11
CA GLU A 181 5.43 18.54 9.01
C GLU A 181 5.14 17.67 10.25
N GLY A 182 6.02 16.71 10.57
CA GLY A 182 6.21 16.19 11.93
C GLY A 182 5.07 15.36 12.57
N VAL A 183 4.11 14.85 11.80
CA VAL A 183 2.88 14.25 12.39
C VAL A 183 3.00 12.75 12.64
N ILE A 184 3.71 12.00 11.79
CA ILE A 184 3.85 10.56 11.97
C ILE A 184 5.06 10.29 12.84
N GLN A 185 4.80 9.87 14.07
CA GLN A 185 5.85 9.40 14.96
C GLN A 185 6.35 8.04 14.46
N PRO A 186 7.66 7.76 14.59
CA PRO A 186 8.17 6.41 14.45
C PRO A 186 7.39 5.48 15.37
N VAL A 187 7.00 4.32 14.86
CA VAL A 187 6.21 3.35 15.61
C VAL A 187 6.91 2.97 16.91
N ASN A 188 6.18 3.04 18.03
CA ASN A 188 6.73 2.66 19.33
C ASN A 188 6.26 1.26 19.70
N ALA A 189 6.95 0.25 19.16
CA ALA A 189 6.65 -1.15 19.40
C ALA A 189 6.68 -1.50 20.91
N GLU A 190 7.54 -0.85 21.70
CA GLU A 190 7.58 -1.06 23.15
C GLU A 190 6.33 -0.50 23.85
N ALA A 191 5.85 0.68 23.45
CA ALA A 191 4.60 1.21 23.95
C ALA A 191 3.39 0.34 23.54
N VAL A 192 3.41 -0.27 22.35
CA VAL A 192 2.42 -1.29 21.96
C VAL A 192 2.51 -2.49 22.88
N ARG A 193 3.74 -3.00 23.12
CA ARG A 193 4.00 -4.12 24.04
C ARG A 193 3.44 -3.84 25.44
N GLU A 194 3.71 -2.67 25.99
CA GLU A 194 3.16 -2.25 27.29
C GLU A 194 1.63 -2.20 27.29
N ARG A 195 1.00 -1.69 26.22
CA ARG A 195 -0.47 -1.70 26.09
C ARG A 195 -1.01 -3.13 26.03
N VAL A 196 -0.35 -4.04 25.31
CA VAL A 196 -0.76 -5.45 25.29
C VAL A 196 -0.69 -6.05 26.70
N HIS A 197 0.41 -5.83 27.43
CA HIS A 197 0.54 -6.33 28.81
C HIS A 197 -0.51 -5.76 29.77
N THR A 198 -0.89 -4.50 29.61
CA THR A 198 -1.74 -3.79 30.60
C THR A 198 -3.22 -3.77 30.24
N GLN A 199 -3.57 -3.75 28.96
CA GLN A 199 -4.93 -3.46 28.48
C GLN A 199 -5.55 -4.57 27.63
N ALA A 200 -4.77 -5.46 27.01
CA ALA A 200 -5.34 -6.55 26.23
C ALA A 200 -6.00 -7.61 27.14
N PRO A 201 -7.06 -8.31 26.66
CA PRO A 201 -7.64 -9.48 27.34
C PRO A 201 -6.54 -10.49 27.67
N GLU A 202 -6.55 -11.02 28.90
CA GLU A 202 -5.46 -11.86 29.44
C GLU A 202 -5.19 -13.09 28.55
N GLU A 203 -6.26 -13.70 28.05
CA GLU A 203 -6.23 -14.83 27.14
C GLU A 203 -5.54 -14.56 25.80
N ASN A 204 -5.51 -13.29 25.36
CA ASN A 204 -4.94 -12.89 24.07
C ASN A 204 -3.50 -12.36 24.20
N ARG A 205 -3.02 -12.03 25.41
CA ARG A 205 -1.74 -11.31 25.60
C ARG A 205 -0.55 -12.04 25.00
N ALA A 206 -0.41 -13.33 25.30
CA ALA A 206 0.75 -14.11 24.86
C ALA A 206 0.83 -14.15 23.31
N GLU A 207 -0.29 -14.43 22.65
CA GLU A 207 -0.32 -14.49 21.18
C GLU A 207 -0.15 -13.11 20.54
N LEU A 208 -0.74 -12.05 21.09
CA LEU A 208 -0.55 -10.68 20.57
C LEU A 208 0.91 -10.22 20.65
N LEU A 209 1.64 -10.63 21.69
CA LEU A 209 3.07 -10.33 21.85
C LEU A 209 3.92 -11.10 20.83
N GLU A 210 3.63 -12.37 20.61
CA GLU A 210 4.29 -13.18 19.57
C GLU A 210 4.08 -12.58 18.18
N LEU A 211 2.83 -12.21 17.85
CA LEU A 211 2.50 -11.58 16.58
C LEU A 211 3.18 -10.21 16.40
N LEU A 212 3.38 -9.47 17.50
CA LEU A 212 4.07 -8.18 17.49
C LEU A 212 5.56 -8.37 17.14
N ASP A 213 6.20 -9.43 17.66
CA ASP A 213 7.60 -9.75 17.39
C ASP A 213 7.85 -10.17 15.93
N MET A 214 6.80 -10.64 15.24
CA MET A 214 6.85 -11.05 13.84
C MET A 214 6.48 -9.94 12.85
N ALA A 215 5.98 -8.80 13.32
CA ALA A 215 5.46 -7.74 12.46
C ALA A 215 6.55 -6.75 12.02
N SER A 216 6.43 -6.23 10.79
CA SER A 216 7.24 -5.10 10.34
C SER A 216 6.78 -3.78 10.96
N PRO A 217 7.64 -2.74 11.03
CA PRO A 217 7.25 -1.42 11.53
C PRO A 217 6.01 -0.84 10.85
N ASP A 218 5.93 -0.95 9.52
CA ASP A 218 4.78 -0.51 8.72
C ASP A 218 3.50 -1.25 9.11
N GLN A 219 3.55 -2.56 9.35
CA GLN A 219 2.38 -3.35 9.79
C GLN A 219 1.91 -2.94 11.18
N ILE A 220 2.84 -2.69 12.11
CA ILE A 220 2.50 -2.24 13.46
C ILE A 220 1.86 -0.84 13.39
N ALA A 221 2.41 0.07 12.58
CA ALA A 221 1.90 1.44 12.43
C ALA A 221 0.42 1.49 12.00
N LEU A 222 -0.04 0.52 11.19
CA LEU A 222 -1.45 0.44 10.75
C LEU A 222 -2.45 0.20 11.89
N ALA A 223 -2.01 -0.44 12.97
CA ALA A 223 -2.87 -0.83 14.08
C ALA A 223 -2.40 -0.30 15.44
N GLU A 224 -1.34 0.51 15.51
CA GLU A 224 -0.60 0.82 16.73
C GLU A 224 -1.49 1.24 17.92
N SER A 225 -2.47 2.11 17.68
CA SER A 225 -3.37 2.64 18.71
C SER A 225 -4.41 1.62 19.18
N MET A 226 -4.80 0.69 18.31
CA MET A 226 -5.86 -0.29 18.56
C MET A 226 -5.37 -1.73 18.72
N TYR A 227 -4.07 -1.98 18.57
CA TYR A 227 -3.48 -3.32 18.49
C TYR A 227 -3.89 -4.23 19.65
N HIS A 228 -3.85 -3.70 20.87
CA HIS A 228 -4.23 -4.41 22.11
C HIS A 228 -5.73 -4.78 22.19
N MET A 229 -6.59 -4.17 21.36
CA MET A 229 -8.02 -4.46 21.27
C MET A 229 -8.36 -5.47 20.16
N LEU A 230 -7.44 -5.75 19.24
CA LEU A 230 -7.69 -6.63 18.11
C LEU A 230 -7.63 -8.10 18.55
N PRO A 231 -8.57 -8.94 18.09
CA PRO A 231 -8.46 -10.39 18.28
C PRO A 231 -7.20 -10.92 17.57
N PRO A 232 -6.42 -11.84 18.18
CA PRO A 232 -5.19 -12.38 17.57
C PRO A 232 -5.39 -12.94 16.16
N LYS A 233 -6.52 -13.61 15.92
CA LYS A 233 -6.89 -14.13 14.59
C LYS A 233 -6.94 -13.04 13.51
N ILE A 234 -7.46 -11.85 13.85
CA ILE A 234 -7.55 -10.72 12.91
C ILE A 234 -6.17 -10.16 12.63
N VAL A 235 -5.34 -10.00 13.66
CA VAL A 235 -3.94 -9.56 13.51
C VAL A 235 -3.16 -10.54 12.64
N ARG A 236 -3.29 -11.83 12.91
CA ARG A 236 -2.66 -12.91 12.14
C ARG A 236 -3.03 -12.84 10.66
N GLN A 237 -4.32 -12.64 10.36
CA GLN A 237 -4.78 -12.49 8.98
C GLN A 237 -4.23 -11.22 8.32
N ALA A 238 -4.30 -10.08 9.01
CA ALA A 238 -3.84 -8.80 8.49
C ALA A 238 -2.33 -8.77 8.22
N PHE A 239 -1.54 -9.51 9.00
CA PHE A 239 -0.09 -9.54 8.90
C PHE A 239 0.45 -10.65 8.01
N GLY A 240 -0.42 -11.41 7.32
CA GLY A 240 0.00 -12.53 6.48
C GLY A 240 0.50 -13.75 7.27
N LEU A 241 0.18 -13.83 8.56
CA LEU A 241 0.65 -14.88 9.47
C LEU A 241 -0.35 -16.04 9.57
N ALA A 242 -1.34 -16.12 8.67
CA ALA A 242 -2.28 -17.22 8.62
C ALA A 242 -1.55 -18.57 8.46
N GLU A 243 -2.03 -19.58 9.18
CA GLU A 243 -1.52 -20.94 9.08
C GLU A 243 -2.06 -21.63 7.81
N VAL A 244 -1.32 -22.62 7.33
CA VAL A 244 -1.76 -23.48 6.23
C VAL A 244 -2.74 -24.51 6.79
N ASP A 245 -3.99 -24.44 6.35
CA ASP A 245 -5.01 -25.46 6.66
C ASP A 245 -4.97 -26.63 5.67
N ASP A 246 -5.71 -27.70 5.98
CA ASP A 246 -5.73 -28.93 5.18
C ASP A 246 -6.21 -28.68 3.74
N GLU A 247 -7.18 -27.77 3.58
CA GLU A 247 -7.68 -27.36 2.26
C GLU A 247 -6.62 -26.60 1.46
N ALA A 248 -5.92 -25.64 2.06
CA ALA A 248 -4.82 -24.93 1.42
C ALA A 248 -3.66 -25.87 1.09
N GLN A 249 -3.32 -26.82 1.96
CA GLN A 249 -2.30 -27.83 1.69
C GLN A 249 -2.70 -28.71 0.50
N ALA A 250 -3.95 -29.17 0.44
CA ALA A 250 -4.43 -29.94 -0.69
C ALA A 250 -4.36 -29.16 -2.01
N ILE A 251 -4.63 -27.84 -1.99
CA ILE A 251 -4.47 -26.98 -3.18
C ILE A 251 -2.98 -26.86 -3.56
N ALA A 252 -2.09 -26.67 -2.59
CA ALA A 252 -0.65 -26.61 -2.82
C ALA A 252 -0.12 -27.91 -3.43
N ASP A 253 -0.56 -29.07 -2.94
CA ASP A 253 -0.18 -30.38 -3.47
C ASP A 253 -0.62 -30.59 -4.92
N ASN A 254 -1.77 -30.03 -5.31
CA ASN A 254 -2.25 -30.03 -6.70
C ASN A 254 -1.51 -29.02 -7.58
N LEU A 255 -1.07 -27.89 -7.01
CA LEU A 255 -0.32 -26.85 -7.71
C LEU A 255 1.12 -27.27 -7.99
N ALA A 256 1.80 -27.88 -7.01
CA ALA A 256 3.21 -28.26 -7.09
C ALA A 256 3.62 -28.99 -8.39
N PRO A 257 2.89 -30.01 -8.89
CA PRO A 257 3.27 -30.70 -10.12
C PRO A 257 3.12 -29.85 -11.39
N LEU A 258 2.45 -28.70 -11.34
CA LEU A 258 2.32 -27.77 -12.46
C LEU A 258 3.52 -26.82 -12.58
N ILE A 259 4.23 -26.58 -11.48
CA ILE A 259 5.36 -25.66 -11.40
C ILE A 259 6.64 -26.31 -11.93
N ARG A 260 7.31 -25.63 -12.85
CA ARG A 260 8.54 -26.08 -13.51
C ARG A 260 9.72 -25.18 -13.15
N ASP A 261 10.92 -25.75 -13.26
CA ASP A 261 12.16 -24.97 -13.13
C ASP A 261 12.21 -23.84 -14.15
N GLY A 262 12.36 -22.60 -13.67
CA GLY A 262 12.40 -21.41 -14.51
C GLY A 262 11.07 -20.71 -14.76
N ASP A 263 9.96 -21.21 -14.21
CA ASP A 263 8.69 -20.50 -14.30
C ASP A 263 8.77 -19.13 -13.61
N THR A 264 8.05 -18.14 -14.17
CA THR A 264 7.90 -16.81 -13.55
C THR A 264 6.54 -16.75 -12.87
N ILE A 265 6.55 -16.55 -11.56
CA ILE A 265 5.40 -16.74 -10.69
C ILE A 265 4.72 -15.41 -10.36
N GLN A 266 3.39 -15.46 -10.37
CA GLN A 266 2.49 -14.44 -9.83
C GLN A 266 1.48 -15.13 -8.92
N VAL A 267 1.34 -14.63 -7.69
CA VAL A 267 0.36 -15.11 -6.71
C VAL A 267 -0.23 -13.88 -6.02
N GLY A 268 -1.55 -13.92 -5.74
CA GLY A 268 -2.27 -12.82 -5.09
C GLY A 268 -2.42 -13.00 -3.58
N VAL A 269 -2.96 -11.98 -2.92
CA VAL A 269 -3.07 -11.87 -1.45
C VAL A 269 -4.28 -12.57 -0.82
N GLY A 270 -5.17 -13.17 -1.63
CA GLY A 270 -6.39 -13.80 -1.12
C GLY A 270 -6.16 -15.22 -0.60
N THR A 271 -6.93 -15.65 0.39
CA THR A 271 -6.98 -17.07 0.77
C THR A 271 -7.82 -17.86 -0.25
N PRO A 272 -7.38 -19.04 -0.72
CA PRO A 272 -6.20 -19.79 -0.26
C PRO A 272 -4.88 -19.47 -0.98
N SER A 273 -4.89 -18.70 -2.08
CA SER A 273 -3.70 -18.51 -2.93
C SER A 273 -2.49 -17.90 -2.23
N ALA A 274 -2.68 -16.95 -1.30
CA ALA A 274 -1.60 -16.33 -0.55
C ALA A 274 -0.76 -17.33 0.27
N LEU A 275 -1.35 -18.48 0.62
CA LEU A 275 -0.69 -19.52 1.42
C LEU A 275 0.21 -20.43 0.59
N MET A 276 0.17 -20.37 -0.75
CA MET A 276 0.85 -21.35 -1.61
C MET A 276 2.37 -21.39 -1.42
N PHE A 277 3.01 -20.25 -1.12
CA PHE A 277 4.43 -20.23 -0.79
C PHE A 277 4.71 -20.90 0.56
N LYS A 278 3.97 -20.54 1.61
CA LYS A 278 4.08 -21.18 2.94
C LYS A 278 3.77 -22.68 2.93
N ALA A 279 2.82 -23.10 2.10
CA ALA A 279 2.42 -24.49 1.92
C ALA A 279 3.43 -25.33 1.12
N GLY A 280 4.53 -24.72 0.66
CA GLY A 280 5.62 -25.41 -0.03
C GLY A 280 5.33 -25.78 -1.48
N ALA A 281 4.33 -25.17 -2.12
CA ALA A 281 3.95 -25.51 -3.50
C ALA A 281 5.08 -25.26 -4.53
N PHE A 282 6.08 -24.46 -4.17
CA PHE A 282 7.18 -24.04 -5.05
C PHE A 282 8.54 -24.59 -4.61
N ASP A 283 8.61 -25.32 -3.48
CA ASP A 283 9.86 -25.64 -2.78
C ASP A 283 10.78 -26.59 -3.56
N HIS A 284 10.23 -27.41 -4.47
CA HIS A 284 10.99 -28.34 -5.29
C HIS A 284 11.64 -27.71 -6.51
N ALA A 285 11.12 -26.56 -6.96
CA ALA A 285 11.53 -25.93 -8.20
C ALA A 285 12.84 -25.15 -8.04
N LYS A 286 13.48 -24.85 -9.16
CA LYS A 286 14.72 -24.07 -9.22
C LYS A 286 14.64 -22.97 -10.25
N HIS A 287 15.44 -21.93 -10.05
CA HIS A 287 15.57 -20.81 -10.97
C HIS A 287 14.25 -20.07 -11.23
N LEU A 288 13.35 -20.07 -10.23
CA LEU A 288 12.07 -19.41 -10.36
C LEU A 288 12.27 -17.89 -10.51
N GLY A 289 11.38 -17.28 -11.28
CA GLY A 289 11.24 -15.83 -11.38
C GLY A 289 10.01 -15.33 -10.61
N VAL A 290 10.03 -14.06 -10.23
CA VAL A 290 8.87 -13.34 -9.67
C VAL A 290 8.56 -12.13 -10.53
N HIS A 291 7.33 -12.06 -11.01
CA HIS A 291 6.72 -10.89 -11.63
C HIS A 291 5.26 -10.86 -11.20
N THR A 292 4.95 -10.04 -10.20
CA THR A 292 3.67 -10.12 -9.50
C THR A 292 2.97 -8.78 -9.38
N GLU A 293 1.66 -8.79 -9.16
CA GLU A 293 0.95 -7.58 -8.73
C GLU A 293 1.31 -7.28 -7.26
N LEU A 294 1.12 -8.27 -6.40
CA LEU A 294 1.25 -8.15 -4.95
C LEU A 294 2.17 -9.23 -4.37
N GLY A 295 2.65 -8.99 -3.14
CA GLY A 295 3.40 -9.97 -2.36
C GLY A 295 2.50 -11.03 -1.71
N SER A 296 3.10 -12.05 -1.12
CA SER A 296 2.40 -13.03 -0.28
C SER A 296 3.37 -13.64 0.74
N PRO A 297 2.87 -14.17 1.86
CA PRO A 297 3.71 -14.74 2.91
C PRO A 297 4.56 -15.90 2.39
N GLY A 298 5.86 -15.90 2.72
CA GLY A 298 6.85 -16.90 2.30
C GLY A 298 7.54 -16.61 0.96
N LEU A 299 7.08 -15.62 0.18
CA LEU A 299 7.64 -15.34 -1.16
C LEU A 299 9.12 -14.96 -1.10
N ALA A 300 9.49 -13.99 -0.26
CA ALA A 300 10.87 -13.49 -0.20
C ALA A 300 11.79 -14.49 0.50
N GLN A 301 11.23 -15.34 1.37
CA GLN A 301 11.95 -16.45 1.98
C GLN A 301 12.41 -17.51 0.95
N LEU A 302 11.64 -17.76 -0.12
CA LEU A 302 12.10 -18.62 -1.22
C LEU A 302 13.28 -18.00 -2.00
N TRP A 303 13.29 -16.68 -2.15
CA TRP A 303 14.45 -15.97 -2.71
C TRP A 303 15.67 -16.12 -1.79
N ALA A 304 15.51 -15.92 -0.48
CA ALA A 304 16.60 -16.09 0.49
C ALA A 304 17.18 -17.53 0.50
N ARG A 305 16.35 -18.52 0.16
CA ARG A 305 16.74 -19.94 0.00
C ARG A 305 17.38 -20.26 -1.36
N GLY A 306 17.43 -19.32 -2.30
CA GLY A 306 17.96 -19.50 -3.65
C GLY A 306 17.06 -20.28 -4.61
N ILE A 307 15.79 -20.51 -4.23
CA ILE A 307 14.78 -21.15 -5.11
C ILE A 307 14.33 -20.17 -6.19
N ILE A 308 14.08 -18.92 -5.76
CA ILE A 308 13.83 -17.78 -6.64
C ILE A 308 15.17 -17.07 -6.86
N ASP A 309 15.62 -17.00 -8.11
CA ASP A 309 16.82 -16.26 -8.49
C ASP A 309 16.60 -15.31 -9.68
N ASN A 310 15.43 -15.37 -10.31
CA ASN A 310 15.07 -14.54 -11.46
C ASN A 310 16.02 -14.67 -12.67
N SER A 311 16.88 -15.70 -12.72
CA SER A 311 17.92 -15.88 -13.73
C SER A 311 17.38 -16.22 -15.12
N ARG A 312 16.19 -16.83 -15.16
CA ARG A 312 15.51 -17.26 -16.40
C ARG A 312 14.46 -16.28 -16.91
N LYS A 313 14.21 -15.18 -16.21
CA LYS A 313 13.32 -14.12 -16.70
C LYS A 313 13.90 -13.46 -17.96
N THR A 314 13.03 -12.97 -18.82
CA THR A 314 13.44 -12.23 -20.03
C THR A 314 13.63 -10.74 -19.74
N ILE A 315 12.74 -10.16 -18.93
CA ILE A 315 12.78 -8.79 -18.41
C ILE A 315 13.04 -8.79 -16.91
N HIS A 316 13.60 -7.72 -16.35
CA HIS A 316 13.94 -7.64 -14.92
C HIS A 316 14.70 -8.89 -14.42
N LYS A 317 15.72 -9.30 -15.19
CA LYS A 317 16.60 -10.42 -14.83
C LYS A 317 17.21 -10.17 -13.46
N GLU A 318 17.29 -11.23 -12.65
CA GLU A 318 17.88 -11.18 -11.30
C GLU A 318 17.11 -10.27 -10.31
N ARG A 319 15.88 -9.85 -10.66
CA ARG A 319 15.03 -8.97 -9.83
C ARG A 319 13.64 -9.55 -9.64
N CYS A 320 13.20 -9.65 -8.40
CA CYS A 320 11.80 -9.81 -8.02
C CYS A 320 11.08 -8.47 -8.25
N VAL A 321 9.98 -8.46 -8.99
CA VAL A 321 9.24 -7.22 -9.30
C VAL A 321 7.79 -7.30 -8.88
N ALA A 322 7.29 -6.24 -8.26
CA ALA A 322 5.89 -6.10 -7.82
C ALA A 322 5.32 -4.70 -8.03
N VAL A 323 3.99 -4.55 -8.03
CA VAL A 323 3.33 -3.23 -7.90
C VAL A 323 3.36 -2.77 -6.44
N ALA A 324 3.21 -3.71 -5.52
CA ALA A 324 3.45 -3.51 -4.11
C ALA A 324 3.80 -4.85 -3.46
N TRP A 325 4.62 -4.85 -2.42
CA TRP A 325 4.84 -6.04 -1.57
C TRP A 325 3.77 -6.18 -0.48
N THR A 326 2.62 -5.54 -0.65
CA THR A 326 1.45 -5.73 0.23
C THR A 326 1.04 -7.20 0.22
N GLY A 327 0.82 -7.77 1.41
CA GLY A 327 0.48 -9.17 1.61
C GLY A 327 1.65 -10.06 2.06
N CYS A 328 2.90 -9.60 1.89
CA CYS A 328 4.05 -10.23 2.54
C CYS A 328 3.96 -10.14 4.07
N ASP A 329 4.49 -11.15 4.76
CA ASP A 329 4.61 -11.11 6.22
C ASP A 329 5.83 -10.28 6.66
N GLY A 330 6.01 -10.08 7.97
CA GLY A 330 7.11 -9.26 8.48
C GLY A 330 8.50 -9.86 8.20
N VAL A 331 8.62 -11.19 8.06
CA VAL A 331 9.89 -11.83 7.68
C VAL A 331 10.22 -11.51 6.23
N ASP A 332 9.24 -11.64 5.34
CA ASP A 332 9.40 -11.27 3.93
C ASP A 332 9.75 -9.79 3.79
N LEU A 333 9.03 -8.91 4.47
CA LEU A 333 9.29 -7.45 4.43
C LEU A 333 10.68 -7.11 4.98
N GLY A 334 11.16 -7.83 6.00
CA GLY A 334 12.53 -7.72 6.50
C GLY A 334 13.59 -8.13 5.47
N ILE A 335 13.31 -9.14 4.63
CA ILE A 335 14.19 -9.54 3.52
C ILE A 335 14.16 -8.51 2.37
N ILE A 336 13.00 -7.91 2.11
CA ILE A 336 12.77 -6.94 1.02
C ILE A 336 13.37 -5.57 1.34
N ASN A 337 13.39 -5.18 2.61
CA ASN A 337 13.84 -3.88 3.09
C ASN A 337 15.23 -3.49 2.53
N ASP A 338 15.29 -2.41 1.75
CA ASP A 338 16.51 -1.88 1.12
C ASP A 338 17.33 -2.94 0.36
N ASN A 339 16.65 -3.94 -0.21
CA ASN A 339 17.27 -5.03 -0.94
C ASN A 339 17.12 -4.82 -2.45
N PRO A 340 18.22 -4.60 -3.21
CA PRO A 340 18.16 -4.31 -4.64
C PRO A 340 17.68 -5.49 -5.49
N ALA A 341 17.53 -6.69 -4.92
CA ALA A 341 16.90 -7.81 -5.59
C ALA A 341 15.37 -7.64 -5.71
N PHE A 342 14.75 -6.73 -4.97
CA PHE A 342 13.31 -6.49 -4.96
C PHE A 342 13.01 -5.07 -5.42
N GLU A 343 12.20 -4.95 -6.48
CA GLU A 343 11.88 -3.67 -7.10
C GLU A 343 10.36 -3.48 -7.20
N VAL A 344 9.93 -2.23 -7.07
CA VAL A 344 8.53 -1.83 -7.17
C VAL A 344 8.32 -0.95 -8.40
N TYR A 345 7.23 -1.19 -9.12
CA TYR A 345 6.89 -0.48 -10.37
C TYR A 345 5.42 -0.10 -10.44
N ASP A 346 5.12 0.90 -11.28
CA ASP A 346 3.75 1.36 -11.51
C ASP A 346 2.89 0.27 -12.18
N PRO A 347 1.60 0.12 -11.78
CA PRO A 347 0.71 -0.89 -12.35
C PRO A 347 0.51 -0.78 -13.86
N ASN A 348 0.53 0.44 -14.43
CA ASN A 348 0.34 0.61 -15.87
C ASN A 348 1.50 0.00 -16.68
N TYR A 349 2.69 -0.07 -16.08
CA TYR A 349 3.84 -0.77 -16.64
C TYR A 349 3.78 -2.25 -16.27
N LEU A 350 3.86 -2.57 -14.98
CA LEU A 350 4.16 -3.95 -14.57
C LEU A 350 3.06 -4.95 -14.93
N LEU A 351 1.80 -4.50 -14.93
CA LEU A 351 0.65 -5.35 -15.22
C LEU A 351 0.25 -5.32 -16.70
N ASN A 352 1.06 -4.73 -17.57
CA ASN A 352 0.79 -4.69 -19.00
C ASN A 352 0.95 -6.10 -19.61
N PRO A 353 -0.11 -6.72 -20.17
CA PRO A 353 -0.02 -8.05 -20.74
C PRO A 353 1.01 -8.17 -21.87
N ALA A 354 1.31 -7.08 -22.58
CA ALA A 354 2.34 -7.07 -23.63
C ALA A 354 3.76 -7.23 -23.07
N LEU A 355 3.97 -7.03 -21.77
CA LEU A 355 5.24 -7.29 -21.08
C LEU A 355 5.27 -8.66 -20.38
N MET A 356 4.11 -9.31 -20.24
CA MET A 356 3.97 -10.60 -19.56
C MET A 356 3.80 -11.78 -20.54
N SER A 357 3.71 -11.52 -21.85
CA SER A 357 3.42 -12.50 -22.91
C SER A 357 4.65 -13.17 -23.50
#